data_AF-A0A2N2LWI0-F1
#
_entry.id   AF-A0A2N2LWI0-F1
#
_cell.length_a   1.000
_cell.length_b   1.000
_cell.length_c   1.000
_cell.angle_alpha   90.00
_cell.angle_beta   90.00
_cell.angle_gamma   90.00
#
_symmetry.space_group_name_H-M   'P 1'
#
loop_
_entity.id
_entity.type
_entity.pdbx_description
1 polymer ?
#
loop_
_entity_poly.entity_id
_entity_poly.type
_entity_poly.pdbx_seq_one_letter_code
_entity_poly.pdbx_strand_id
1 'polypeptide(L)'
;MKNKPTYDNINRLIVLKSGKIRKLLRMPLIIHWLSCPGMEDSLTILDRKVGYLLDNLSRGGEGKLKQWLFSDDVNFCTLTAERYILDYLRSKNKNIEDNLCPTGIDGSLSLANKMVGIEITTLNGFVADWIFTERLAQKISSIGFLNDKTIRVKYSFSRLLKEFRENTLYEYIHHVGSCIADSSACLLQDANVYIEIERRWSGSISWEITDEYESPWISYLTEDLYDKIVTSKKRQLTKFDKNIVFVGVNNISSPNWAIPAIFSEIGQGGFSYPQQISYINSFWQKAMQYKKNIIGICYFCYSLDREAPFYPLKIFWSEDSEQVTVNLN
;
A
#
# COMPACT_ATOMS: atom_id res chain seq x y z
N MET A 1 -28.34 12.43 -30.73
CA MET A 1 -28.54 11.30 -29.79
C MET A 1 -27.64 11.53 -28.60
N LYS A 2 -28.17 11.57 -27.37
CA LYS A 2 -27.35 11.74 -26.16
C LYS A 2 -26.61 10.43 -25.90
N ASN A 3 -25.28 10.48 -25.80
CA ASN A 3 -24.43 9.36 -25.41
C ASN A 3 -24.98 8.77 -24.09
N LYS A 4 -25.41 7.51 -24.13
CA LYS A 4 -25.68 6.74 -22.90
C LYS A 4 -24.34 6.57 -22.17
N PRO A 5 -24.29 6.60 -20.82
CA PRO A 5 -23.04 6.35 -20.12
C PRO A 5 -22.60 4.91 -20.37
N THR A 6 -21.31 4.69 -20.63
CA THR A 6 -20.61 3.44 -20.99
C THR A 6 -20.56 2.39 -19.85
N TYR A 7 -21.52 2.39 -18.93
CA TYR A 7 -21.48 1.66 -17.63
C TYR A 7 -22.79 0.90 -17.34
N ASP A 8 -23.16 -0.02 -18.23
CA ASP A 8 -24.46 -0.67 -18.22
C ASP A 8 -24.71 -1.57 -16.99
N ASN A 9 -23.67 -2.18 -16.41
CA ASN A 9 -23.83 -3.11 -15.28
C ASN A 9 -23.99 -2.38 -13.95
N ILE A 10 -23.18 -1.35 -13.70
CA ILE A 10 -23.33 -0.44 -12.56
C ILE A 10 -24.70 0.23 -12.62
N ASN A 11 -25.12 0.72 -13.79
CA ASN A 11 -26.44 1.32 -13.97
C ASN A 11 -27.57 0.32 -13.71
N ARG A 12 -27.50 -0.91 -14.24
CA ARG A 12 -28.46 -1.97 -13.93
C ARG A 12 -28.52 -2.29 -12.44
N LEU A 13 -27.38 -2.36 -11.77
CA LEU A 13 -27.30 -2.62 -10.33
C LEU A 13 -27.97 -1.51 -9.51
N ILE A 14 -27.73 -0.25 -9.87
CA ILE A 14 -28.32 0.94 -9.25
C ILE A 14 -29.84 0.95 -9.43
N VAL A 15 -30.33 0.58 -10.63
CA VAL A 15 -31.76 0.51 -10.95
C VAL A 15 -32.46 -0.64 -10.21
N LEU A 16 -31.80 -1.78 -10.02
CA LEU A 16 -32.40 -2.99 -9.43
C LEU A 16 -32.57 -2.94 -7.89
N LYS A 17 -31.84 -2.10 -7.14
CA LYS A 17 -31.97 -2.02 -5.65
C LYS A 17 -32.20 -0.59 -5.14
N SER A 18 -33.43 -0.12 -5.33
CA SER A 18 -33.90 1.28 -5.23
C SER A 18 -33.95 1.95 -3.84
N GLY A 19 -33.36 1.39 -2.78
CA GLY A 19 -33.36 2.02 -1.45
C GLY A 19 -31.98 2.22 -0.82
N LYS A 20 -31.18 1.14 -0.74
CA LYS A 20 -29.86 1.14 -0.10
C LYS A 20 -28.75 1.71 -0.98
N ILE A 21 -28.86 1.60 -2.30
CA ILE A 21 -27.84 2.10 -3.26
C ILE A 21 -27.87 3.62 -3.45
N ARG A 22 -29.00 4.30 -3.19
CA ARG A 22 -29.04 5.78 -3.20
C ARG A 22 -28.11 6.42 -2.17
N LYS A 23 -27.73 5.70 -1.10
CA LYS A 23 -26.69 6.15 -0.15
C LYS A 23 -25.29 6.11 -0.77
N LEU A 24 -25.02 5.23 -1.74
CA LEU A 24 -23.71 5.14 -2.43
C LEU A 24 -23.42 6.40 -3.25
N LEU A 25 -24.43 6.97 -3.90
CA LEU A 25 -24.35 8.27 -4.59
C LEU A 25 -24.16 9.46 -3.63
N ARG A 26 -24.18 9.23 -2.32
CA ARG A 26 -23.90 10.22 -1.28
C ARG A 26 -22.55 9.98 -0.60
N MET A 27 -21.83 8.91 -0.94
CA MET A 27 -20.50 8.64 -0.39
C MET A 27 -19.48 9.53 -1.10
N PRO A 28 -18.71 10.36 -0.35
CA PRO A 28 -17.83 11.37 -0.93
C PRO A 28 -16.83 10.82 -1.96
N LEU A 29 -16.29 9.62 -1.72
CA LEU A 29 -15.34 8.98 -2.62
C LEU A 29 -15.98 8.59 -3.96
N ILE A 30 -17.19 8.02 -3.96
CA ILE A 30 -17.92 7.66 -5.18
C ILE A 30 -18.33 8.91 -5.96
N ILE A 31 -18.75 9.99 -5.28
CA ILE A 31 -19.06 11.26 -5.95
C ILE A 31 -17.81 11.89 -6.56
N HIS A 32 -16.70 11.90 -5.82
CA HIS A 32 -15.41 12.39 -6.30
C HIS A 32 -14.91 11.58 -7.51
N TRP A 33 -15.08 10.25 -7.48
CA TRP A 33 -14.70 9.35 -8.57
C TRP A 33 -15.58 9.53 -9.82
N LEU A 34 -16.90 9.61 -9.65
CA LEU A 34 -17.85 9.85 -10.75
C LEU A 34 -17.70 11.24 -11.39
N SER A 35 -17.01 12.18 -10.74
CA SER A 35 -16.83 13.56 -11.21
C SER A 35 -15.43 13.85 -11.78
N CYS A 36 -14.48 12.89 -11.72
CA CYS A 36 -13.12 13.06 -12.21
C CYS A 36 -12.98 12.67 -13.71
N PRO A 37 -12.51 13.56 -14.60
CA PRO A 37 -12.46 13.33 -16.05
C PRO A 37 -11.54 12.18 -16.52
N GLY A 38 -10.54 11.78 -15.73
CA GLY A 38 -9.63 10.68 -16.04
C GLY A 38 -10.14 9.28 -15.64
N MET A 39 -11.38 9.18 -15.13
CA MET A 39 -11.93 7.96 -14.56
C MET A 39 -12.67 7.05 -15.54
N GLU A 40 -12.77 7.36 -16.84
CA GLU A 40 -13.54 6.52 -17.77
C GLU A 40 -13.00 5.08 -17.86
N ASP A 41 -11.68 4.93 -17.85
CA ASP A 41 -11.02 3.61 -17.83
C ASP A 41 -11.16 2.92 -16.46
N SER A 42 -10.99 3.65 -15.35
CA SER A 42 -11.21 3.13 -13.99
C SER A 42 -12.66 2.70 -13.73
N LEU A 43 -13.64 3.46 -14.26
CA LEU A 43 -15.07 3.16 -14.20
C LEU A 43 -15.43 2.00 -15.12
N THR A 44 -14.77 1.85 -16.27
CA THR A 44 -14.90 0.67 -17.15
C THR A 44 -14.36 -0.60 -16.46
N ILE A 45 -13.23 -0.47 -15.78
CA ILE A 45 -12.65 -1.53 -14.96
C ILE A 45 -13.61 -1.89 -13.81
N LEU A 46 -14.20 -0.91 -13.11
CA LEU A 46 -15.23 -1.13 -12.09
C LEU A 46 -16.50 -1.78 -12.66
N ASP A 47 -16.96 -1.38 -13.85
CA ASP A 47 -18.16 -1.92 -14.49
C ASP A 47 -17.95 -3.37 -14.93
N ARG A 48 -16.77 -3.69 -15.48
CA ARG A 48 -16.35 -5.08 -15.74
C ARG A 48 -16.28 -5.91 -14.46
N LYS A 49 -15.76 -5.33 -13.36
CA LYS A 49 -15.69 -5.99 -12.04
C LYS A 49 -17.07 -6.28 -11.46
N VAL A 50 -18.01 -5.33 -11.57
CA VAL A 50 -19.41 -5.52 -11.15
C VAL A 50 -20.08 -6.58 -12.01
N GLY A 51 -19.90 -6.51 -13.35
CA GLY A 51 -20.41 -7.53 -14.28
C GLY A 51 -19.93 -8.94 -13.94
N TYR A 52 -18.62 -9.13 -13.76
CA TYR A 52 -18.05 -10.43 -13.40
C TYR A 52 -18.57 -10.99 -12.05
N LEU A 53 -18.73 -10.13 -11.03
CA LEU A 53 -19.29 -10.55 -9.74
C LEU A 53 -20.78 -10.89 -9.83
N LEU A 54 -21.52 -10.23 -10.73
CA LEU A 54 -22.91 -10.57 -11.04
C LEU A 54 -23.01 -11.90 -11.79
N ASP A 55 -22.10 -12.19 -12.71
CA ASP A 55 -22.06 -13.47 -13.43
C ASP A 55 -21.73 -14.67 -12.50
N ASN A 56 -21.15 -14.38 -11.33
CA ASN A 56 -20.77 -15.37 -10.31
C ASN A 56 -21.60 -15.27 -9.01
N LEU A 57 -22.84 -14.78 -9.09
CA LEU A 57 -23.73 -14.62 -7.93
C LEU A 57 -23.87 -15.89 -7.07
N SER A 58 -24.08 -17.05 -7.72
CA SER A 58 -24.28 -18.35 -7.05
C SER A 58 -23.04 -18.85 -6.31
N ARG A 59 -21.87 -18.33 -6.64
CA ARG A 59 -20.61 -18.65 -5.97
C ARG A 59 -20.31 -17.69 -4.82
N GLY A 60 -21.24 -16.78 -4.49
CA GLY A 60 -21.11 -15.82 -3.39
C GLY A 60 -20.70 -14.40 -3.82
N GLY A 61 -20.77 -14.10 -5.12
CA GLY A 61 -20.54 -12.75 -5.64
C GLY A 61 -21.44 -11.67 -5.02
N GLU A 62 -22.66 -12.00 -4.60
CA GLU A 62 -23.58 -11.03 -3.98
C GLU A 62 -23.07 -10.54 -2.62
N GLY A 63 -22.53 -11.45 -1.79
CA GLY A 63 -21.99 -11.09 -0.48
C GLY A 63 -20.78 -10.16 -0.62
N LYS A 64 -19.96 -10.41 -1.63
CA LYS A 64 -18.77 -9.62 -1.92
C LYS A 64 -19.09 -8.27 -2.54
N LEU A 65 -20.06 -8.19 -3.46
CA LEU A 65 -20.61 -6.92 -3.94
C LEU A 65 -21.19 -6.10 -2.77
N LYS A 66 -21.85 -6.75 -1.82
CA LYS A 66 -22.38 -6.07 -0.64
C LYS A 66 -21.28 -5.54 0.27
N GLN A 67 -20.28 -6.36 0.57
CA GLN A 67 -19.14 -5.95 1.38
C GLN A 67 -18.33 -4.87 0.66
N TRP A 68 -18.11 -5.01 -0.64
CA TRP A 68 -17.37 -4.05 -1.42
C TRP A 68 -18.11 -2.72 -1.45
N LEU A 69 -19.34 -2.68 -1.99
CA LEU A 69 -20.05 -1.42 -2.21
C LEU A 69 -20.62 -0.79 -0.94
N PHE A 70 -20.93 -1.54 0.12
CA PHE A 70 -21.60 -1.01 1.33
C PHE A 70 -20.78 -1.11 2.61
N SER A 71 -19.49 -1.42 2.54
CA SER A 71 -18.60 -1.30 3.70
C SER A 71 -18.18 0.15 3.94
N ASP A 72 -17.43 0.38 5.02
CA ASP A 72 -16.75 1.65 5.20
C ASP A 72 -15.75 1.93 4.06
N ASP A 73 -15.35 3.19 3.93
CA ASP A 73 -14.44 3.63 2.87
C ASP A 73 -13.12 2.84 2.88
N VAL A 74 -12.66 2.39 4.04
CA VAL A 74 -11.40 1.64 4.19
C VAL A 74 -11.50 0.24 3.57
N ASN A 75 -12.58 -0.48 3.85
CA ASN A 75 -12.83 -1.80 3.29
C ASN A 75 -13.12 -1.74 1.78
N PHE A 76 -13.86 -0.73 1.32
CA PHE A 76 -14.06 -0.49 -0.12
C PHE A 76 -12.74 -0.20 -0.83
N CYS A 77 -11.90 0.69 -0.29
CA CYS A 77 -10.59 1.00 -0.86
C CYS A 77 -9.68 -0.23 -0.90
N THR A 78 -9.67 -1.02 0.18
CA THR A 78 -8.85 -2.25 0.30
C THR A 78 -9.26 -3.27 -0.75
N LEU A 79 -10.55 -3.60 -0.87
CA LEU A 79 -11.04 -4.56 -1.85
C LEU A 79 -10.84 -4.09 -3.30
N THR A 80 -11.00 -2.78 -3.55
CA THR A 80 -10.75 -2.20 -4.87
C THR A 80 -9.28 -2.33 -5.26
N ALA A 81 -8.38 -2.03 -4.33
CA ALA A 81 -6.94 -2.15 -4.52
C ALA A 81 -6.51 -3.60 -4.71
N GLU A 82 -6.91 -4.53 -3.83
CA GLU A 82 -6.62 -5.97 -3.94
C GLU A 82 -6.98 -6.51 -5.34
N ARG A 83 -8.15 -6.11 -5.86
CA ARG A 83 -8.57 -6.51 -7.20
C ARG A 83 -7.70 -5.88 -8.29
N TYR A 84 -7.40 -4.59 -8.18
CA TYR A 84 -6.58 -3.89 -9.16
C TYR A 84 -5.20 -4.53 -9.30
N ILE A 85 -4.60 -4.92 -8.18
CA ILE A 85 -3.33 -5.65 -8.13
C ILE A 85 -3.43 -6.98 -8.88
N LEU A 86 -4.49 -7.76 -8.66
CA LEU A 86 -4.68 -9.04 -9.35
C LEU A 86 -4.81 -8.86 -10.87
N ASP A 87 -5.59 -7.86 -11.29
CA ASP A 87 -5.77 -7.55 -12.72
C ASP A 87 -4.43 -7.12 -13.36
N TYR A 88 -3.62 -6.32 -12.65
CA TYR A 88 -2.26 -5.97 -13.08
C TYR A 88 -1.38 -7.22 -13.22
N LEU A 89 -1.35 -8.09 -12.21
CA LEU A 89 -0.56 -9.33 -12.25
C LEU A 89 -0.96 -10.22 -13.44
N ARG A 90 -2.26 -10.37 -13.71
CA ARG A 90 -2.77 -11.11 -14.88
C ARG A 90 -2.37 -10.49 -16.22
N SER A 91 -2.29 -9.16 -16.28
CA SER A 91 -1.84 -8.46 -17.48
C SER A 91 -0.37 -8.76 -17.81
N LYS A 92 0.44 -9.05 -16.78
CA LYS A 92 1.86 -9.41 -16.91
C LYS A 92 2.07 -10.91 -17.12
N ASN A 93 1.29 -11.74 -16.44
CA ASN A 93 1.44 -13.19 -16.49
C ASN A 93 0.10 -13.90 -16.76
N LYS A 94 -0.02 -14.53 -17.93
CA LYS A 94 -1.22 -15.25 -18.38
C LYS A 94 -1.53 -16.51 -17.58
N ASN A 95 -0.55 -17.05 -16.84
CA ASN A 95 -0.72 -18.25 -16.02
C ASN A 95 -1.36 -17.95 -14.66
N ILE A 96 -1.71 -16.70 -14.39
CA ILE A 96 -2.44 -16.29 -13.20
C ILE A 96 -3.94 -16.52 -13.43
N GLU A 97 -4.45 -17.50 -12.70
CA GLU A 97 -5.87 -17.82 -12.65
C GLU A 97 -6.54 -17.04 -11.52
N ASP A 98 -7.73 -16.54 -11.81
CA ASP A 98 -8.53 -15.75 -10.89
C ASP A 98 -9.50 -16.65 -10.12
N ASN A 99 -9.51 -16.53 -8.79
CA ASN A 99 -10.40 -17.28 -7.93
C ASN A 99 -11.15 -16.31 -7.00
N LEU A 100 -12.26 -15.77 -7.50
CA LEU A 100 -13.15 -14.94 -6.71
C LEU A 100 -14.04 -15.81 -5.82
N CYS A 101 -13.57 -16.05 -4.60
CA CYS A 101 -14.34 -16.68 -3.53
C CYS A 101 -15.05 -15.59 -2.66
N PRO A 102 -16.21 -15.89 -2.07
CA PRO A 102 -16.94 -15.00 -1.16
C PRO A 102 -16.21 -14.68 0.14
N THR A 103 -15.13 -15.40 0.47
CA THR A 103 -14.32 -15.17 1.69
C THR A 103 -12.91 -14.67 1.40
N GLY A 104 -12.61 -14.26 0.16
CA GLY A 104 -11.31 -13.70 -0.24
C GLY A 104 -11.25 -13.42 -1.75
N ILE A 105 -10.73 -12.26 -2.16
CA ILE A 105 -10.04 -12.15 -3.47
C ILE A 105 -8.75 -12.90 -3.25
N ASP A 106 -8.34 -13.85 -4.10
CA ASP A 106 -6.95 -14.26 -4.28
C ASP A 106 -6.80 -15.39 -5.32
N GLY A 107 -5.87 -15.20 -6.25
CA GLY A 107 -5.68 -16.03 -7.45
C GLY A 107 -4.75 -17.22 -7.24
N SER A 108 -4.32 -17.83 -8.33
CA SER A 108 -3.28 -18.86 -8.30
C SER A 108 -2.41 -18.80 -9.53
N LEU A 109 -1.12 -19.01 -9.35
CA LEU A 109 -0.14 -19.13 -10.43
C LEU A 109 0.02 -20.60 -10.80
N SER A 110 -0.27 -20.93 -12.06
CA SER A 110 0.01 -22.24 -12.64
C SER A 110 1.46 -22.32 -13.11
N LEU A 111 2.23 -23.22 -12.52
CA LEU A 111 3.64 -23.49 -12.83
C LEU A 111 3.80 -24.95 -13.24
N ALA A 112 3.69 -25.25 -14.54
CA ALA A 112 3.84 -26.58 -15.16
C ALA A 112 3.06 -27.71 -14.44
N ASN A 113 3.58 -28.23 -13.32
CA ASN A 113 3.00 -29.32 -12.52
C ASN A 113 2.57 -28.89 -11.10
N LYS A 114 2.58 -27.59 -10.79
CA LYS A 114 2.27 -27.06 -9.45
C LYS A 114 1.40 -25.82 -9.53
N MET A 115 0.53 -25.65 -8.54
CA MET A 115 -0.25 -24.44 -8.32
C MET A 115 0.31 -23.72 -7.09
N VAL A 116 0.59 -22.42 -7.23
CA VAL A 116 0.99 -21.56 -6.13
C VAL A 116 -0.15 -20.59 -5.84
N GLY A 117 -0.58 -20.49 -4.58
CA GLY A 117 -1.59 -19.51 -4.16
C GLY A 117 -1.04 -18.10 -4.29
N ILE A 118 -1.83 -17.17 -4.82
CA ILE A 118 -1.51 -15.74 -4.85
C ILE A 118 -2.42 -15.05 -3.87
N GLU A 119 -1.87 -14.62 -2.74
CA GLU A 119 -2.59 -13.83 -1.74
C GLU A 119 -2.36 -12.35 -1.97
N ILE A 120 -3.35 -11.48 -1.82
CA ILE A 120 -3.25 -10.04 -2.02
C ILE A 120 -3.84 -9.34 -0.81
N THR A 121 -3.09 -8.40 -0.26
CA THR A 121 -3.55 -7.50 0.79
C THR A 121 -3.01 -6.10 0.56
N THR A 122 -3.42 -5.14 1.37
CA THR A 122 -2.96 -3.74 1.26
C THR A 122 -2.57 -3.15 2.60
N LEU A 123 -1.79 -2.08 2.52
CA LEU A 123 -1.27 -1.28 3.61
C LEU A 123 -1.69 0.17 3.41
N ASN A 124 -2.59 0.63 4.30
CA ASN A 124 -3.19 1.96 4.25
C ASN A 124 -2.97 2.77 5.56
N GLY A 125 -2.38 2.18 6.60
CA GLY A 125 -2.40 2.72 7.97
C GLY A 125 -1.33 3.76 8.33
N PHE A 126 -0.28 3.93 7.51
CA PHE A 126 0.92 4.72 7.84
C PHE A 126 1.33 5.72 6.77
N VAL A 127 0.37 6.03 5.93
CA VAL A 127 0.33 7.09 4.93
C VAL A 127 0.94 8.40 5.46
N ALA A 128 0.61 8.81 6.68
CA ALA A 128 1.09 10.08 7.27
C ALA A 128 2.61 10.09 7.49
N ASP A 129 3.15 9.01 8.05
CA ASP A 129 4.58 8.82 8.35
C ASP A 129 5.44 8.84 7.08
N TRP A 130 4.95 8.13 6.08
CA TRP A 130 5.56 8.11 4.76
C TRP A 130 5.54 9.48 4.08
N ILE A 131 4.41 10.19 4.07
CA ILE A 131 4.38 11.54 3.49
C ILE A 131 5.39 12.43 4.20
N PHE A 132 5.47 12.37 5.53
CA PHE A 132 6.38 13.20 6.30
C PHE A 132 7.84 12.93 5.95
N THR A 133 8.28 11.67 6.07
CA THR A 133 9.69 11.29 5.85
C THR A 133 10.14 11.62 4.43
N GLU A 134 9.37 11.24 3.40
CA GLU A 134 9.70 11.50 2.00
C GLU A 134 9.76 12.99 1.66
N ARG A 135 8.75 13.75 2.08
CA ARG A 135 8.66 15.18 1.72
C ARG A 135 9.63 16.03 2.50
N LEU A 136 9.90 15.67 3.76
CA LEU A 136 10.92 16.33 4.55
C LEU A 136 12.31 16.09 3.94
N ALA A 137 12.61 14.84 3.55
CA ALA A 137 13.87 14.51 2.89
C ALA A 137 14.07 15.28 1.58
N GLN A 138 13.04 15.34 0.73
CA GLN A 138 13.07 16.14 -0.50
C GLN A 138 13.34 17.62 -0.22
N LYS A 139 12.64 18.20 0.77
CA LYS A 139 12.80 19.62 1.13
C LYS A 139 14.22 19.92 1.62
N ILE A 140 14.72 19.14 2.59
CA ILE A 140 16.08 19.34 3.16
C ILE A 140 17.16 19.14 2.08
N SER A 141 16.97 18.17 1.18
CA SER A 141 17.90 17.92 0.08
C SER A 141 17.90 19.08 -0.92
N SER A 142 16.73 19.64 -1.26
CA SER A 142 16.60 20.71 -2.25
C SER A 142 17.32 22.02 -1.86
N ILE A 143 17.56 22.22 -0.57
CA ILE A 143 18.27 23.39 -0.05
C ILE A 143 19.77 23.12 0.22
N GLY A 144 20.28 21.94 -0.16
CA GLY A 144 21.70 21.58 -0.01
C GLY A 144 22.17 21.38 1.43
N PHE A 145 21.24 21.26 2.40
CA PHE A 145 21.59 21.19 3.82
C PHE A 145 22.37 19.91 4.17
N LEU A 146 22.15 18.82 3.41
CA LEU A 146 22.80 17.52 3.58
C LEU A 146 24.19 17.40 2.92
N ASN A 147 24.74 18.43 2.28
CA ASN A 147 25.99 18.26 1.52
C ASN A 147 27.17 17.75 2.37
N ASP A 148 27.22 18.12 3.65
CA ASP A 148 28.30 17.84 4.60
C ASP A 148 27.79 17.30 5.97
N LYS A 149 26.51 16.89 6.02
CA LYS A 149 25.82 16.59 7.29
C LYS A 149 24.91 15.37 7.18
N THR A 150 25.05 14.45 8.12
CA THR A 150 24.00 13.48 8.43
C THR A 150 23.13 14.03 9.54
N ILE A 151 21.81 14.07 9.32
CA ILE A 151 20.82 14.48 10.33
C ILE A 151 20.13 13.23 10.85
N ARG A 152 20.04 13.09 12.16
CA ARG A 152 19.14 12.13 12.82
C ARG A 152 17.91 12.88 13.25
N VAL A 153 16.74 12.44 12.78
CA VAL A 153 15.46 13.11 13.06
C VAL A 153 14.60 12.18 13.89
N LYS A 154 14.13 12.69 15.04
CA LYS A 154 13.16 12.05 15.93
C LYS A 154 11.90 12.91 15.96
N TYR A 155 10.72 12.30 15.92
CA TYR A 155 9.46 13.04 15.88
C TYR A 155 8.32 12.28 16.55
N SER A 156 7.28 13.00 16.96
CA SER A 156 6.09 12.41 17.56
C SER A 156 5.10 11.91 16.50
N PHE A 157 4.86 10.60 16.45
CA PHE A 157 3.85 10.02 15.55
C PHE A 157 2.42 10.50 15.87
N SER A 158 2.08 10.72 17.15
CA SER A 158 0.76 11.23 17.53
C SER A 158 0.51 12.65 17.03
N ARG A 159 1.55 13.51 17.06
CA ARG A 159 1.51 14.83 16.43
C ARG A 159 1.30 14.70 14.93
N LEU A 160 2.04 13.82 14.28
CA LEU A 160 1.95 13.61 12.84
C LEU A 160 0.56 13.15 12.39
N LEU A 161 -0.04 12.20 13.11
CA LEU A 161 -1.40 11.74 12.86
C LEU A 161 -2.42 12.86 13.03
N LYS A 162 -2.23 13.75 14.01
CA LYS A 162 -3.10 14.91 14.19
C LYS A 162 -3.05 15.80 12.96
N GLU A 163 -1.85 16.19 12.51
CA GLU A 163 -1.69 17.03 11.32
C GLU A 163 -2.26 16.39 10.06
N PHE A 164 -2.11 15.07 9.92
CA PHE A 164 -2.70 14.34 8.80
C PHE A 164 -4.23 14.40 8.83
N ARG A 165 -4.85 14.18 10.00
CA ARG A 165 -6.32 14.22 10.16
C ARG A 165 -6.90 15.63 10.00
N GLU A 166 -6.12 16.66 10.35
CA GLU A 166 -6.49 18.07 10.21
C GLU A 166 -6.21 18.61 8.80
N ASN A 167 -5.63 17.78 7.89
CA ASN A 167 -5.19 18.16 6.53
C ASN A 167 -4.11 19.26 6.51
N THR A 168 -3.35 19.42 7.58
CA THR A 168 -2.27 20.41 7.74
C THR A 168 -0.87 19.81 7.56
N LEU A 169 -0.77 18.52 7.25
CA LEU A 169 0.50 17.79 7.18
C LEU A 169 1.55 18.45 6.28
N TYR A 170 1.18 18.96 5.10
CA TYR A 170 2.14 19.62 4.20
C TYR A 170 2.69 20.93 4.76
N GLU A 171 1.84 21.71 5.45
CA GLU A 171 2.25 22.93 6.13
C GLU A 171 3.20 22.61 7.29
N TYR A 172 2.89 21.57 8.05
CA TYR A 172 3.75 21.05 9.11
C TYR A 172 5.12 20.60 8.57
N ILE A 173 5.18 19.83 7.49
CA ILE A 173 6.44 19.42 6.83
C ILE A 173 7.23 20.64 6.37
N HIS A 174 6.54 21.64 5.79
CA HIS A 174 7.19 22.86 5.35
C HIS A 174 7.79 23.64 6.53
N HIS A 175 7.05 23.75 7.63
CA HIS A 175 7.52 24.38 8.86
C HIS A 175 8.75 23.65 9.42
N VAL A 176 8.68 22.34 9.63
CA VAL A 176 9.79 21.52 10.14
C VAL A 176 11.03 21.65 9.26
N GLY A 177 10.90 21.51 7.94
CA GLY A 177 12.04 21.60 7.03
C GLY A 177 12.71 22.98 7.03
N SER A 178 11.94 24.07 7.18
CA SER A 178 12.52 25.42 7.32
C SER A 178 13.22 25.59 8.68
N CYS A 179 12.61 25.11 9.77
CA CYS A 179 13.24 25.19 11.10
C CYS A 179 14.56 24.40 11.19
N ILE A 180 14.66 23.26 10.49
CA ILE A 180 15.91 22.51 10.36
C ILE A 180 16.97 23.34 9.62
N ALA A 181 16.59 23.95 8.49
CA ALA A 181 17.49 24.78 7.69
C ALA A 181 18.05 25.97 8.50
N ASP A 182 17.18 26.62 9.27
CA ASP A 182 17.50 27.80 10.08
C ASP A 182 18.10 27.45 11.44
N SER A 183 18.32 26.16 11.74
CA SER A 183 18.82 25.66 13.04
C SER A 183 18.02 26.16 14.26
N SER A 184 16.70 26.32 14.11
CA SER A 184 15.81 26.90 15.13
C SER A 184 15.30 25.84 16.13
N ALA A 185 16.13 25.54 17.14
CA ALA A 185 15.85 24.46 18.11
C ALA A 185 14.53 24.62 18.89
N CYS A 186 14.13 25.84 19.27
CA CYS A 186 12.87 26.06 20.00
C CYS A 186 11.63 25.74 19.17
N LEU A 187 11.61 26.14 17.89
CA LEU A 187 10.49 25.87 16.98
C LEU A 187 10.35 24.38 16.67
N LEU A 188 11.47 23.65 16.65
CA LEU A 188 11.46 22.19 16.50
C LEU A 188 10.86 21.50 17.74
N GLN A 189 11.14 21.99 18.95
CA GLN A 189 10.49 21.50 20.17
C GLN A 189 8.97 21.71 20.14
N ASP A 190 8.50 22.89 19.73
CA ASP A 190 7.06 23.16 19.57
C ASP A 190 6.40 22.26 18.51
N ALA A 191 7.16 21.89 17.49
CA ALA A 191 6.75 20.93 16.47
C ALA A 191 6.82 19.46 16.93
N ASN A 192 7.30 19.16 18.14
CA ASN A 192 7.63 17.80 18.62
C ASN A 192 8.59 17.06 17.68
N VAL A 193 9.60 17.77 17.18
CA VAL A 193 10.69 17.22 16.37
C VAL A 193 12.02 17.50 17.07
N TYR A 194 12.88 16.50 17.14
CA TYR A 194 14.23 16.60 17.70
C TYR A 194 15.23 16.19 16.63
N ILE A 195 16.35 16.91 16.57
CA ILE A 195 17.40 16.65 15.60
C ILE A 195 18.76 16.49 16.27
N GLU A 196 19.55 15.55 15.76
CA GLU A 196 20.99 15.46 16.04
C GLU A 196 21.73 15.59 14.70
N ILE A 197 22.77 16.41 14.66
CA ILE A 197 23.53 16.68 13.43
C ILE A 197 24.95 16.14 13.60
N GLU A 198 25.35 15.27 12.67
CA GLU A 198 26.70 14.73 12.57
C GLU A 198 27.35 15.22 11.28
N ARG A 199 28.55 15.81 11.35
CA ARG A 199 29.27 16.25 10.14
C ARG A 199 29.94 15.05 9.46
N ARG A 200 29.64 14.84 8.19
CA ARG A 200 30.16 13.71 7.39
C ARG A 200 30.48 14.15 5.96
N TRP A 201 31.39 13.43 5.31
CA TRP A 201 31.76 13.60 3.90
C TRP A 201 30.62 13.35 2.90
N SER A 202 29.64 12.53 3.28
CA SER A 202 28.38 12.31 2.55
C SER A 202 27.24 12.46 3.54
N GLY A 203 26.38 13.45 3.35
CA GLY A 203 25.23 13.62 4.24
C GLY A 203 24.01 12.83 3.81
N SER A 204 23.18 12.55 4.80
CA SER A 204 21.98 11.72 4.70
C SER A 204 21.00 12.10 5.81
N ILE A 205 19.77 11.64 5.72
CA ILE A 205 18.85 11.65 6.87
C ILE A 205 18.80 10.24 7.40
N SER A 206 19.18 10.05 8.66
CA SER A 206 19.01 8.79 9.36
C SER A 206 17.75 8.87 10.22
N TRP A 207 16.80 7.98 9.95
CA TRP A 207 15.61 7.83 10.76
C TRP A 207 15.93 6.82 11.86
N GLU A 208 16.20 7.28 13.08
CA GLU A 208 16.50 6.36 14.20
C GLU A 208 15.22 5.96 14.93
N ILE A 209 15.14 4.68 15.31
CA ILE A 209 14.10 4.17 16.20
C ILE A 209 14.61 4.33 17.63
N THR A 210 13.93 5.13 18.45
CA THR A 210 14.21 5.20 19.89
C THR A 210 13.35 4.23 20.70
N ASP A 211 12.16 3.88 20.20
CA ASP A 211 11.28 2.83 20.74
C ASP A 211 10.38 2.23 19.62
N GLU A 212 10.04 0.94 19.70
CA GLU A 212 9.11 0.27 18.76
C GLU A 212 7.71 0.93 18.79
N TYR A 213 7.33 1.52 19.94
CA TYR A 213 6.08 2.28 20.08
C TYR A 213 6.10 3.65 19.36
N GLU A 214 7.27 4.15 18.94
CA GLU A 214 7.42 5.46 18.29
C GLU A 214 7.42 5.38 16.76
N SER A 215 7.53 4.18 16.18
CA SER A 215 7.48 3.95 14.72
C SER A 215 6.42 2.89 14.36
N PRO A 216 5.13 3.16 14.60
CA PRO A 216 4.04 2.21 14.34
C PRO A 216 3.87 1.83 12.85
N TRP A 217 4.57 2.51 11.95
CA TRP A 217 4.60 2.11 10.55
C TRP A 217 5.45 0.86 10.29
N ILE A 218 6.45 0.59 11.13
CA ILE A 218 7.27 -0.62 11.02
C ILE A 218 6.42 -1.84 11.32
N SER A 219 5.61 -1.82 12.39
CA SER A 219 4.69 -2.92 12.72
C SER A 219 3.69 -3.17 11.59
N TYR A 220 3.22 -2.13 10.89
CA TYR A 220 2.40 -2.31 9.69
C TYR A 220 3.14 -2.95 8.49
N LEU A 221 4.47 -2.98 8.48
CA LEU A 221 5.27 -3.74 7.51
C LEU A 221 5.70 -5.12 8.05
N THR A 222 5.45 -5.42 9.33
CA THR A 222 5.89 -6.66 9.99
C THR A 222 4.75 -7.33 10.75
N GLU A 223 4.62 -7.10 12.06
CA GLU A 223 3.76 -7.87 12.96
C GLU A 223 2.28 -7.71 12.62
N ASP A 224 1.80 -6.46 12.50
CA ASP A 224 0.39 -6.18 12.20
C ASP A 224 0.00 -6.72 10.83
N LEU A 225 0.92 -6.64 9.86
CA LEU A 225 0.71 -7.21 8.54
C LEU A 225 0.70 -8.74 8.59
N TYR A 226 1.62 -9.36 9.31
CA TYR A 226 1.65 -10.80 9.48
C TYR A 226 0.37 -11.32 10.14
N ASP A 227 -0.09 -10.67 11.21
CA ASP A 227 -1.34 -11.01 11.88
C ASP A 227 -2.55 -10.80 10.96
N LYS A 228 -2.56 -9.71 10.19
CA LYS A 228 -3.57 -9.48 9.15
C LYS A 228 -3.57 -10.61 8.12
N ILE A 229 -2.41 -11.01 7.60
CA ILE A 229 -2.29 -12.08 6.60
C ILE A 229 -2.80 -13.40 7.20
N VAL A 230 -2.29 -13.81 8.35
CA VAL A 230 -2.62 -15.11 8.95
C VAL A 230 -4.07 -15.18 9.39
N THR A 231 -4.67 -14.07 9.83
CA THR A 231 -6.07 -14.03 10.28
C THR A 231 -7.04 -13.91 9.11
N SER A 232 -6.83 -12.94 8.22
CA SER A 232 -7.78 -12.64 7.13
C SER A 232 -7.68 -13.61 5.95
N LYS A 233 -6.49 -14.21 5.72
CA LYS A 233 -6.24 -15.14 4.61
C LYS A 233 -6.11 -16.60 5.03
N LYS A 234 -6.40 -16.94 6.29
CA LYS A 234 -6.23 -18.28 6.88
C LYS A 234 -6.70 -19.42 5.97
N ARG A 235 -7.94 -19.33 5.48
CA ARG A 235 -8.56 -20.38 4.65
C ARG A 235 -7.79 -20.63 3.36
N GLN A 236 -7.27 -19.57 2.75
CA GLN A 236 -6.62 -19.67 1.46
C GLN A 236 -5.16 -20.09 1.58
N LEU A 237 -4.46 -19.58 2.60
CA LEU A 237 -3.16 -20.08 3.01
C LEU A 237 -3.17 -21.60 3.27
N THR A 238 -4.29 -22.18 3.73
CA THR A 238 -4.43 -23.63 3.92
C THR A 238 -4.86 -24.40 2.66
N LYS A 239 -5.26 -23.72 1.58
CA LYS A 239 -5.73 -24.36 0.33
C LYS A 239 -4.57 -24.83 -0.54
N PHE A 240 -3.45 -24.09 -0.53
CA PHE A 240 -2.27 -24.39 -1.35
C PHE A 240 -1.07 -24.69 -0.46
N ASP A 241 -0.25 -25.66 -0.89
CA ASP A 241 1.00 -26.01 -0.19
C ASP A 241 2.02 -24.87 -0.21
N LYS A 242 1.97 -24.03 -1.25
CA LYS A 242 2.83 -22.85 -1.44
C LYS A 242 1.99 -21.64 -1.81
N ASN A 243 2.30 -20.50 -1.21
CA ASN A 243 1.60 -19.23 -1.39
C ASN A 243 2.61 -18.09 -1.48
N ILE A 244 2.30 -17.09 -2.31
CA ILE A 244 3.01 -15.82 -2.37
C ILE A 244 2.04 -14.74 -1.95
N VAL A 245 2.44 -13.92 -0.99
CA VAL A 245 1.64 -12.79 -0.52
C VAL A 245 2.08 -11.53 -1.22
N PHE A 246 1.13 -10.84 -1.82
CA PHE A 246 1.26 -9.59 -2.50
C PHE A 246 0.69 -8.49 -1.60
N VAL A 247 1.52 -7.54 -1.20
CA VAL A 247 1.20 -6.44 -0.29
C VAL A 247 1.23 -5.11 -1.04
N GLY A 248 0.05 -4.54 -1.24
CA GLY A 248 -0.11 -3.24 -1.87
C GLY A 248 0.22 -2.12 -0.91
N VAL A 249 1.19 -1.31 -1.31
CA VAL A 249 1.56 -0.06 -0.66
C VAL A 249 0.92 1.09 -1.42
N ASN A 250 -0.03 1.77 -0.77
CA ASN A 250 -0.74 2.89 -1.40
C ASN A 250 0.21 4.08 -1.59
N ASN A 251 0.35 4.52 -2.83
CA ASN A 251 1.08 5.71 -3.23
C ASN A 251 0.15 6.91 -3.13
N ILE A 252 0.40 7.77 -2.14
CA ILE A 252 -0.41 8.97 -1.96
C ILE A 252 -0.01 9.96 -3.04
N SER A 253 -1.00 10.27 -3.87
CA SER A 253 -0.90 11.09 -5.07
C SER A 253 -0.37 12.50 -4.77
N SER A 254 0.91 12.72 -5.03
CA SER A 254 1.44 14.01 -5.46
C SER A 254 1.99 13.87 -6.88
N PRO A 255 2.13 14.97 -7.66
CA PRO A 255 2.61 14.90 -9.05
C PRO A 255 3.92 14.11 -9.24
N ASN A 256 4.76 14.03 -8.21
CA ASN A 256 6.00 13.25 -8.24
C ASN A 256 5.80 11.89 -7.59
N TRP A 257 5.82 10.83 -8.41
CA TRP A 257 5.91 9.45 -7.94
C TRP A 257 7.16 9.31 -7.05
N ALA A 258 6.98 8.90 -5.80
CA ALA A 258 8.09 8.53 -4.93
C ALA A 258 7.91 7.07 -4.52
N ILE A 259 8.87 6.23 -4.88
CA ILE A 259 9.11 4.95 -4.20
C ILE A 259 9.32 5.33 -2.73
N PRO A 260 8.61 4.75 -1.75
CA PRO A 260 8.99 4.98 -0.36
C PRO A 260 10.45 4.58 -0.21
N ALA A 261 11.31 5.53 0.15
CA ALA A 261 12.76 5.45 0.03
C ALA A 261 13.33 4.23 0.76
N ILE A 262 12.67 3.79 1.84
CA ILE A 262 13.02 2.54 2.51
C ILE A 262 13.06 1.35 1.55
N PHE A 263 12.08 1.17 0.66
CA PHE A 263 12.08 0.05 -0.29
C PHE A 263 13.20 0.14 -1.32
N SER A 264 13.64 1.34 -1.67
CA SER A 264 14.82 1.52 -2.54
C SER A 264 16.12 1.10 -1.84
N GLU A 265 16.16 1.19 -0.51
CA GLU A 265 17.31 0.84 0.32
C GLU A 265 17.31 -0.63 0.79
N ILE A 266 16.16 -1.32 0.82
CA ILE A 266 16.08 -2.74 1.22
C ILE A 266 16.89 -3.62 0.26
N GLY A 267 17.99 -4.20 0.77
CA GLY A 267 18.90 -5.06 0.02
C GLY A 267 20.12 -4.33 -0.54
N GLN A 268 20.25 -3.02 -0.30
CA GLN A 268 21.44 -2.22 -0.64
C GLN A 268 22.23 -1.77 0.60
N GLY A 269 21.82 -2.21 1.80
CA GLY A 269 22.54 -1.94 3.06
C GLY A 269 22.05 -0.72 3.85
N GLY A 270 21.15 0.10 3.28
CA GLY A 270 20.39 1.17 3.95
C GLY A 270 21.19 2.25 4.68
N PHE A 271 21.23 3.47 4.14
CA PHE A 271 21.86 4.62 4.79
C PHE A 271 20.87 5.43 5.64
N SER A 272 19.60 5.47 5.23
CA SER A 272 18.56 6.27 5.89
C SER A 272 17.74 5.43 6.87
N TYR A 273 17.61 4.13 6.60
CA TYR A 273 16.79 3.19 7.40
C TYR A 273 17.55 1.92 7.84
N PRO A 274 18.80 2.01 8.35
CA PRO A 274 19.62 0.82 8.59
C PRO A 274 18.99 -0.17 9.58
N GLN A 275 18.46 0.34 10.70
CA GLN A 275 17.85 -0.49 11.75
C GLN A 275 16.54 -1.13 11.28
N GLN A 276 15.69 -0.33 10.62
CA GLN A 276 14.39 -0.75 10.10
C GLN A 276 14.55 -1.85 9.05
N ILE A 277 15.49 -1.67 8.11
CA ILE A 277 15.74 -2.65 7.05
C ILE A 277 16.24 -3.97 7.65
N SER A 278 17.18 -3.90 8.61
CA SER A 278 17.67 -5.09 9.31
C SER A 278 16.55 -5.84 10.03
N TYR A 279 15.69 -5.10 10.73
CA TYR A 279 14.54 -5.65 11.43
C TYR A 279 13.52 -6.29 10.48
N ILE A 280 13.09 -5.59 9.41
CA ILE A 280 12.13 -6.09 8.41
C ILE A 280 12.66 -7.38 7.75
N ASN A 281 13.93 -7.38 7.34
CA ASN A 281 14.58 -8.57 6.75
C ASN A 281 14.52 -9.77 7.71
N SER A 282 14.95 -9.54 8.96
CA SER A 282 15.03 -10.58 9.98
C SER A 282 13.64 -11.11 10.37
N PHE A 283 12.65 -10.22 10.47
CA PHE A 283 11.27 -10.57 10.78
C PHE A 283 10.69 -11.49 9.70
N TRP A 284 10.74 -11.08 8.44
CA TRP A 284 10.12 -11.86 7.37
C TRP A 284 10.80 -13.20 7.12
N GLN A 285 12.12 -13.28 7.28
CA GLN A 285 12.83 -14.56 7.27
C GLN A 285 12.31 -15.51 8.36
N LYS A 286 12.16 -15.04 9.61
CA LYS A 286 11.64 -15.86 10.72
C LYS A 286 10.16 -16.22 10.51
N ALA A 287 9.33 -15.26 10.09
CA ALA A 287 7.90 -15.46 9.89
C ALA A 287 7.62 -16.52 8.81
N MET A 288 8.35 -16.49 7.68
CA MET A 288 8.22 -17.49 6.62
C MET A 288 8.79 -18.86 7.01
N GLN A 289 9.82 -18.93 7.85
CA GLN A 289 10.28 -20.20 8.43
C GLN A 289 9.21 -20.86 9.32
N TYR A 290 8.46 -20.04 10.07
CA TYR A 290 7.35 -20.52 10.90
C TYR A 290 6.12 -20.90 10.06
N LYS A 291 5.77 -20.09 9.04
CA LYS A 291 4.71 -20.36 8.07
C LYS A 291 5.28 -20.83 6.74
N LYS A 292 5.75 -22.09 6.71
CA LYS A 292 6.41 -22.71 5.55
C LYS A 292 5.59 -22.75 4.26
N ASN A 293 4.28 -22.57 4.34
CA ASN A 293 3.39 -22.47 3.19
C ASN A 293 3.43 -21.08 2.51
N ILE A 294 4.05 -20.07 3.14
CA ILE A 294 4.34 -18.77 2.54
C ILE A 294 5.78 -18.79 2.05
N ILE A 295 5.95 -18.83 0.73
CA ILE A 295 7.27 -18.91 0.07
C ILE A 295 7.81 -17.55 -0.33
N GLY A 296 6.98 -16.51 -0.34
CA GLY A 296 7.44 -15.15 -0.60
C GLY A 296 6.42 -14.08 -0.28
N ILE A 297 6.93 -12.87 -0.03
CA ILE A 297 6.15 -11.67 0.27
C ILE A 297 6.64 -10.53 -0.61
N CYS A 298 5.76 -10.08 -1.51
CA CYS A 298 6.01 -9.08 -2.51
C CYS A 298 5.31 -7.78 -2.14
N TYR A 299 6.06 -6.74 -1.82
CA TYR A 299 5.56 -5.38 -1.75
C TYR A 299 5.52 -4.77 -3.14
N PHE A 300 4.45 -4.05 -3.46
CA PHE A 300 4.35 -3.27 -4.69
C PHE A 300 3.61 -1.97 -4.44
N CYS A 301 3.95 -0.98 -5.25
CA CYS A 301 3.31 0.31 -5.26
C CYS A 301 1.97 0.21 -6.01
N TYR A 302 0.93 0.85 -5.50
CA TYR A 302 -0.32 1.08 -6.24
C TYR A 302 -0.87 2.47 -6.00
N SER A 303 -1.68 2.99 -6.92
CA SER A 303 -2.48 4.19 -6.70
C SER A 303 -3.89 3.94 -7.23
N LEU A 304 -4.92 4.33 -6.47
CA LEU A 304 -6.30 4.19 -6.95
C LEU A 304 -6.68 5.25 -7.99
N ASP A 305 -6.03 6.42 -7.93
CA ASP A 305 -6.37 7.58 -8.76
C ASP A 305 -5.62 7.61 -10.10
N ARG A 306 -4.65 6.70 -10.32
CA ARG A 306 -3.80 6.67 -11.52
C ARG A 306 -3.61 5.24 -12.02
N GLU A 307 -3.66 5.03 -13.33
CA GLU A 307 -3.29 3.74 -13.97
C GLU A 307 -1.81 3.37 -13.76
N ALA A 308 -0.99 4.35 -13.37
CA ALA A 308 0.41 4.18 -13.06
C ALA A 308 0.80 5.05 -11.83
N PRO A 309 1.65 4.53 -10.93
CA PRO A 309 2.59 3.44 -11.21
C PRO A 309 2.29 2.17 -10.40
N PHE A 310 2.33 1.02 -11.10
CA PHE A 310 2.25 -0.33 -10.53
C PHE A 310 3.55 -1.05 -10.82
N TYR A 311 4.34 -1.31 -9.78
CA TYR A 311 5.61 -2.02 -9.93
C TYR A 311 6.00 -2.67 -8.60
N PRO A 312 6.72 -3.81 -8.66
CA PRO A 312 7.26 -4.44 -7.46
C PRO A 312 8.26 -3.50 -6.79
N LEU A 313 8.09 -3.31 -5.48
CA LEU A 313 9.00 -2.57 -4.62
C LEU A 313 10.09 -3.50 -4.10
N LYS A 314 9.68 -4.62 -3.50
CA LYS A 314 10.59 -5.62 -2.93
C LYS A 314 9.90 -6.96 -2.79
N ILE A 315 10.62 -8.04 -3.06
CA ILE A 315 10.19 -9.39 -2.69
C ILE A 315 11.15 -10.00 -1.67
N PHE A 316 10.57 -10.56 -0.62
CA PHE A 316 11.25 -11.40 0.36
C PHE A 316 10.92 -12.84 0.01
N TRP A 317 11.94 -13.68 -0.18
CA TRP A 317 11.77 -15.10 -0.43
C TRP A 317 12.09 -15.89 0.84
N SER A 318 11.40 -17.01 1.03
CA SER A 318 11.73 -17.95 2.11
C SER A 318 13.10 -18.60 1.88
N GLU A 319 13.43 -18.88 0.62
CA GLU A 319 14.70 -19.45 0.16
C GLU A 319 15.05 -18.88 -1.22
N ASP A 320 16.34 -18.69 -1.51
CA ASP A 320 16.82 -18.17 -2.81
C ASP A 320 16.41 -19.08 -4.00
N SER A 321 16.22 -20.37 -3.75
CA SER A 321 15.78 -21.36 -4.74
C SER A 321 14.35 -21.11 -5.25
N GLU A 322 13.47 -20.50 -4.45
CA GLU A 322 12.08 -20.21 -4.82
C GLU A 322 12.01 -19.02 -5.81
N GLN A 323 12.94 -18.07 -5.74
CA GLN A 323 13.02 -16.93 -6.66
C GLN A 323 13.11 -17.39 -8.12
N VAL A 324 13.93 -18.40 -8.38
CA VAL A 324 14.16 -18.95 -9.72
C VAL A 324 12.93 -19.69 -10.24
N THR A 325 12.15 -20.31 -9.34
CA THR A 325 11.04 -21.21 -9.70
C THR A 325 9.76 -20.44 -10.06
N VAL A 326 9.51 -19.31 -9.42
CA VAL A 326 8.25 -18.56 -9.59
C VAL A 326 8.30 -17.58 -10.77
N ASN A 327 9.49 -17.00 -11.05
CA ASN A 327 9.75 -16.05 -12.14
C ASN A 327 8.56 -15.10 -12.46
N LEU A 328 8.37 -14.09 -11.60
CA LEU A 328 7.31 -13.08 -11.72
C LEU A 328 7.65 -11.93 -12.70
N ASN A 329 8.64 -12.12 -13.60
CA ASN A 329 9.09 -11.09 -14.55
C ASN A 329 8.02 -10.69 -15.57
#